data_AF-A0A371Z0V8-F1
#
_entry.id   AF-A0A371Z0V8-F1
#
_cell.length_a   1.000
_cell.length_b   1.000
_cell.length_c   1.000
_cell.angle_alpha   90.00
_cell.angle_beta   90.00
_cell.angle_gamma   90.00
#
_symmetry.space_group_name_H-M   'P 1'
#
loop_
_entity.id
_entity.type
_entity.pdbx_description
1 polymer ?
#
loop_
_entity_poly.entity_id
_entity_poly.type
_entity_poly.pdbx_seq_one_letter_code
_entity_poly.pdbx_strand_id
1 'polypeptide(L)'
;MRWANVTAPLTCTRCGVTWMAGDPAITLPCRGCDAEPGQPCRRWAGGNENVCAQRDRDAQQAGLLKECEALTWDGRHSKPLRLWASSVGGTVPDAIRTGTPVARFAA
;
A
#
# COMPACT_ATOMS: atom_id res chain seq x y z
N MET A 1 -5.10 -16.14 -2.42
CA MET A 1 -4.47 -14.88 -2.87
C MET A 1 -5.53 -13.79 -2.86
N ARG A 2 -5.13 -12.52 -2.77
CA ARG A 2 -6.02 -11.36 -2.91
C ARG A 2 -5.42 -10.39 -3.93
N TRP A 3 -6.23 -9.50 -4.47
CA TRP A 3 -5.80 -8.55 -5.50
C TRP A 3 -5.80 -7.14 -4.92
N ALA A 4 -4.71 -6.39 -5.13
CA ALA A 4 -4.59 -5.05 -4.58
C ALA A 4 -5.23 -4.02 -5.52
N ASN A 5 -6.19 -3.24 -5.04
CA ASN A 5 -6.72 -2.12 -5.80
C ASN A 5 -5.93 -0.85 -5.45
N VAL A 6 -4.93 -0.54 -6.27
CA VAL A 6 -4.04 0.62 -6.04
C VAL A 6 -4.67 1.95 -6.40
N THR A 7 -5.78 1.94 -7.14
CA THR A 7 -6.51 3.16 -7.53
C THR A 7 -7.67 3.47 -6.60
N ALA A 8 -8.01 2.56 -5.68
CA ALA A 8 -9.08 2.76 -4.72
C ALA A 8 -8.71 3.84 -3.69
N PRO A 9 -9.66 4.68 -3.25
CA PRO A 9 -9.44 5.63 -2.19
C PRO A 9 -8.82 4.97 -0.95
N LEU A 10 -7.80 5.64 -0.40
CA LEU A 10 -7.01 5.15 0.72
C LEU A 10 -6.95 6.21 1.81
N THR A 11 -7.26 5.83 3.04
CA THR A 11 -7.18 6.73 4.19
C THR A 11 -6.09 6.25 5.14
N CYS A 12 -5.21 7.16 5.53
CA CYS A 12 -4.23 6.89 6.56
C CYS A 12 -4.93 6.64 7.90
N THR A 13 -4.73 5.47 8.49
CA THR A 13 -5.35 5.11 9.77
C THR A 13 -4.75 5.84 10.97
N ARG A 14 -3.66 6.60 10.77
CA ARG A 14 -2.98 7.39 11.81
C ARG A 14 -3.42 8.85 11.83
N CYS A 15 -3.30 9.55 10.70
CA CYS A 15 -3.60 10.99 10.61
C CYS A 15 -4.93 11.33 9.93
N GLY A 16 -5.64 10.34 9.36
CA GLY A 16 -6.93 10.57 8.69
C GLY A 16 -6.87 11.18 7.28
N VAL A 17 -5.69 11.55 6.79
CA VAL A 17 -5.52 12.01 5.40
C VAL A 17 -6.02 10.95 4.43
N THR A 18 -6.80 11.37 3.43
CA THR A 18 -7.38 10.48 2.42
C THR A 18 -6.85 10.83 1.03
N TRP A 19 -6.37 9.83 0.30
CA TRP A 19 -5.96 9.92 -1.10
C TRP A 19 -7.00 9.24 -1.98
N MET A 20 -7.75 10.04 -2.73
CA MET A 20 -8.88 9.54 -3.54
C MET A 20 -8.45 8.70 -4.73
N ALA A 21 -7.27 8.95 -5.29
CA ALA A 21 -6.71 8.19 -6.40
C ALA A 21 -5.89 6.96 -5.96
N GLY A 22 -5.97 6.60 -4.67
CA GLY A 22 -5.12 5.58 -4.06
C GLY A 22 -3.76 6.09 -3.62
N ASP A 23 -2.84 5.18 -3.30
CA ASP A 23 -1.55 5.53 -2.70
C ASP A 23 -0.66 6.31 -3.66
N PRO A 24 -0.30 7.58 -3.39
CA PRO A 24 0.59 8.35 -4.27
C PRO A 24 1.95 7.70 -4.49
N ALA A 25 2.47 6.97 -3.50
CA ALA A 25 3.77 6.32 -3.59
C ALA A 25 3.81 5.20 -4.63
N ILE A 26 2.65 4.66 -5.05
CA ILE A 26 2.59 3.60 -6.07
C ILE A 26 3.14 4.07 -7.41
N THR A 27 3.15 5.38 -7.69
CA THR A 27 3.67 5.96 -8.94
C THR A 27 5.19 5.88 -9.06
N LEU A 28 5.90 5.54 -7.97
CA LEU A 28 7.35 5.40 -7.95
C LEU A 28 7.79 3.93 -7.95
N PRO A 29 8.95 3.61 -8.55
CA PRO A 29 9.55 2.29 -8.36
C PRO A 29 9.93 2.07 -6.88
N CYS A 30 9.91 0.83 -6.40
CA CYS A 30 10.35 0.51 -5.04
C CYS A 30 11.76 -0.07 -5.03
N ARG A 31 12.77 0.74 -4.71
CA ARG A 31 14.17 0.26 -4.59
C ARG A 31 14.40 -0.78 -3.48
N GLY A 32 13.45 -0.95 -2.56
CA GLY A 32 13.53 -1.96 -1.50
C GLY A 32 12.99 -3.36 -1.86
N CYS A 33 12.27 -3.51 -2.97
CA CYS A 33 11.73 -4.81 -3.40
C CYS A 33 11.54 -4.93 -4.93
N ASP A 34 12.13 -4.01 -5.67
CA ASP A 34 12.13 -3.91 -7.14
C ASP A 34 10.76 -3.88 -7.80
N ALA A 35 9.70 -3.52 -7.06
CA ALA A 35 8.38 -3.34 -7.63
C ALA A 35 8.35 -2.13 -8.57
N GLU A 36 7.79 -2.32 -9.75
CA GLU A 36 7.63 -1.28 -10.77
C GLU A 36 6.61 -0.21 -10.34
N PRO A 37 6.63 0.97 -10.98
CA PRO A 37 5.54 1.95 -10.87
C PRO A 37 4.18 1.31 -11.17
N GLY A 38 3.16 1.68 -10.40
CA GLY A 38 1.81 1.13 -10.50
C GLY A 38 1.65 -0.25 -9.85
N GLN A 39 2.73 -0.95 -9.51
CA GLN A 39 2.68 -2.29 -8.92
C GLN A 39 2.83 -2.26 -7.39
N PRO A 40 2.07 -3.10 -6.65
CA PRO A 40 2.21 -3.24 -5.21
C PRO A 40 3.60 -3.74 -4.83
N CYS A 41 4.05 -3.41 -3.62
CA CYS A 41 5.34 -3.90 -3.12
C CYS A 41 5.36 -5.43 -3.03
N ARG A 42 6.48 -6.05 -3.41
CA ARG A 42 6.65 -7.51 -3.50
C ARG A 42 7.57 -8.04 -2.39
N ARG A 43 7.01 -8.30 -1.20
CA ARG A 43 7.75 -8.93 -0.09
C ARG A 43 7.62 -10.45 -0.14
N TRP A 44 8.72 -11.15 0.12
CA TRP A 44 8.76 -12.61 0.08
C TRP A 44 7.94 -13.25 1.22
N ALA A 45 7.85 -12.62 2.38
CA ALA A 45 7.13 -13.14 3.55
C ALA A 45 5.65 -12.72 3.63
N GLY A 46 5.12 -11.96 2.66
CA GLY A 46 3.80 -11.34 2.72
C GLY A 46 3.82 -9.90 3.25
N GLY A 47 2.65 -9.33 3.52
CA GLY A 47 2.49 -7.92 3.93
C GLY A 47 2.58 -6.94 2.76
N ASN A 48 2.33 -7.44 1.55
CA ASN A 48 2.38 -6.72 0.28
C ASN A 48 1.28 -5.65 0.15
N GLU A 49 0.26 -5.70 1.00
CA GLU A 49 -0.72 -4.64 1.17
C GLU A 49 -0.12 -3.35 1.76
N ASN A 50 1.07 -3.43 2.38
CA ASN A 50 1.77 -2.28 2.92
C ASN A 50 2.93 -1.86 2.02
N VAL A 51 3.04 -0.56 1.76
CA VAL A 51 4.17 0.00 1.05
C VAL A 51 5.47 -0.15 1.85
N CYS A 52 6.56 -0.48 1.17
CA CYS A 52 7.90 -0.52 1.75
C CYS A 52 8.32 0.87 2.25
N ALA A 53 8.98 0.90 3.41
CA ALA A 53 9.46 2.16 3.99
C ALA A 53 10.36 2.97 3.05
N GLN A 54 11.13 2.29 2.18
CA GLN A 54 11.95 2.96 1.18
C GLN A 54 11.11 3.71 0.13
N ARG A 55 10.03 3.11 -0.38
CA ARG A 55 9.17 3.75 -1.37
C ARG A 55 8.39 4.92 -0.77
N ASP A 56 7.97 4.81 0.49
CA ASP A 56 7.37 5.94 1.21
C ASP A 56 8.36 7.12 1.36
N ARG A 57 9.61 6.83 1.74
CA ARG A 57 10.66 7.86 1.84
C ARG A 57 10.95 8.51 0.49
N ASP A 58 11.03 7.72 -0.58
CA ASP A 58 11.23 8.24 -1.94
C ASP A 58 10.05 9.13 -2.37
N ALA A 59 8.82 8.74 -2.02
CA ALA A 59 7.61 9.55 -2.29
C ALA A 59 7.56 10.85 -1.47
N GLN A 60 8.11 10.84 -0.25
CA GLN A 60 8.28 12.07 0.54
C GLN A 60 9.31 13.01 -0.11
N GLN A 61 10.45 12.47 -0.53
CA GLN A 61 11.49 13.26 -1.21
C GLN A 61 11.00 13.85 -2.54
N ALA A 62 10.12 13.13 -3.25
CA ALA A 62 9.48 13.60 -4.48
C ALA A 62 8.31 14.58 -4.24
N GLY A 63 7.94 14.89 -2.99
CA GLY A 63 6.82 15.77 -2.65
C GLY A 63 5.43 15.17 -2.89
N LEU A 64 5.34 13.87 -3.20
CA LEU A 64 4.07 13.14 -3.39
C LEU A 64 3.39 12.83 -2.06
N LEU A 65 4.18 12.73 -0.99
CA LEU A 65 3.71 12.50 0.37
C LEU A 65 4.33 13.52 1.32
N LYS A 66 3.50 14.09 2.19
CA LYS A 66 4.01 14.78 3.38
C LYS A 66 4.30 13.77 4.48
N GLU A 67 5.13 14.17 5.44
CA GLU A 67 5.29 13.40 6.67
C GLU A 67 3.95 13.22 7.39
N CYS A 68 3.80 12.10 8.08
CA CYS A 68 2.62 11.85 8.89
C CYS A 68 2.77 12.58 10.22
N GLU A 69 2.00 13.64 10.41
CA GLU A 69 2.02 14.47 11.63
C GLU A 69 1.37 13.77 12.85
N ALA A 70 0.77 12.59 12.65
CA ALA A 70 0.30 11.77 13.77
C ALA A 70 1.51 11.31 14.61
N LEU A 71 1.38 11.36 15.94
CA LEU A 71 2.41 11.05 16.96
C LEU A 71 3.07 9.67 16.77
N THR A 72 3.96 9.56 15.80
CA THR A 72 4.67 8.32 15.44
C THR A 72 6.14 8.63 15.23
N TRP A 73 6.99 7.76 15.78
CA TRP A 73 8.45 7.93 15.75
C TRP A 73 9.05 7.79 14.35
N ASP A 74 8.32 7.20 13.40
CA ASP A 74 8.78 6.97 12.03
C ASP A 74 8.24 7.97 11.01
N GLY A 75 7.32 8.87 11.40
CA GLY A 75 6.74 9.88 10.51
C GLY A 75 5.97 9.30 9.31
N ARG A 76 5.59 8.01 9.37
CA ARG A 76 5.00 7.28 8.23
C ARG A 76 3.49 7.18 8.32
N HIS A 77 2.87 7.23 7.14
CA HIS A 77 1.45 6.93 6.99
C HIS A 77 1.20 5.42 7.11
N SER A 78 0.15 5.04 7.84
CA SER A 78 -0.37 3.67 7.86
C SER A 78 -1.50 3.57 6.85
N LYS A 79 -1.18 3.03 5.67
CA LYS A 79 -2.04 3.12 4.48
C LYS A 79 -2.08 1.77 3.74
N PRO A 80 -2.72 0.73 4.31
CA PRO A 80 -2.80 -0.58 3.68
C PRO A 80 -3.69 -0.53 2.43
N LEU A 81 -3.20 -1.09 1.32
CA LEU A 81 -3.95 -1.19 0.06
C LEU A 81 -5.27 -1.95 0.27
N ARG A 82 -6.34 -1.48 -0.39
CA ARG A 82 -7.63 -2.17 -0.39
C ARG A 82 -7.51 -3.48 -1.20
N LEU A 83 -7.99 -4.58 -0.63
CA LEU A 83 -7.83 -5.92 -1.21
C LEU A 83 -9.15 -6.52 -1.64
N TRP A 84 -9.18 -7.14 -2.82
CA TRP A 84 -10.37 -7.78 -3.39
C TRP A 84 -10.18 -9.30 -3.50
N ALA A 85 -11.29 -10.03 -3.42
CA ALA A 85 -11.31 -11.50 -3.48
C ALA A 85 -10.99 -12.04 -4.88
N SER A 86 -11.32 -11.28 -5.92
CA SER A 86 -11.09 -11.61 -7.33
C SER A 86 -10.48 -10.41 -8.07
N SER A 87 -9.72 -10.68 -9.13
CA SER A 87 -9.42 -9.67 -10.14
C SER A 87 -10.69 -9.38 -10.91
N VAL A 88 -11.04 -8.10 -11.05
CA VAL A 88 -12.16 -7.68 -11.89
C VAL A 88 -11.66 -6.57 -12.81
N GLY A 89 -11.83 -6.74 -14.12
CA GLY A 89 -11.89 -5.63 -15.07
C GLY A 89 -10.66 -4.73 -15.21
N GLY A 90 -9.44 -5.25 -15.04
CA GLY A 90 -8.21 -4.62 -15.57
C GLY A 90 -7.59 -3.46 -14.78
N THR A 91 -8.17 -3.02 -13.66
CA THR A 91 -7.62 -1.92 -12.83
C THR A 91 -6.99 -2.36 -11.51
N VAL A 92 -7.09 -3.65 -11.19
CA VAL A 92 -6.53 -4.23 -9.96
C VAL A 92 -5.16 -4.82 -10.31
N PRO A 93 -4.03 -4.18 -9.92
CA PRO A 93 -2.71 -4.76 -10.14
C PRO A 93 -2.52 -6.09 -9.40
N ASP A 94 -1.37 -6.69 -9.65
CA ASP A 94 -1.01 -8.08 -9.36
C ASP A 94 -1.58 -8.67 -8.07
N ALA A 95 -1.80 -9.99 -8.11
CA ALA A 95 -2.10 -10.77 -6.92
C ALA A 95 -1.04 -10.52 -5.84
N ILE A 96 -1.49 -10.08 -4.67
CA ILE A 96 -0.61 -9.84 -3.54
C ILE A 96 -0.62 -11.02 -2.56
N ARG A 97 0.55 -11.29 -2.00
CA ARG A 97 0.72 -12.22 -0.88
C ARG A 97 0.43 -11.46 0.42
N THR A 98 -0.65 -11.81 1.09
CA THR A 98 -0.97 -11.23 2.41
C THR A 98 -0.20 -11.95 3.52
N GLY A 99 0.16 -11.23 4.59
CA GLY A 99 0.84 -11.78 5.78
C GLY A 99 -0.11 -11.85 6.98
N THR A 100 -0.22 -13.05 7.57
CA THR A 100 -1.28 -13.59 8.46
C THR A 100 -2.65 -13.67 7.79
N PRO A 101 -3.26 -14.88 7.65
CA PRO A 101 -4.65 -14.98 7.21
C PRO A 101 -5.52 -14.19 8.19
N VAL A 102 -6.48 -13.41 7.70
CA VAL A 102 -7.61 -12.98 8.55
C VAL A 102 -8.13 -14.27 9.16
N ALA A 103 -8.12 -14.37 10.50
CA ALA A 103 -8.80 -15.46 11.19
C ALA A 103 -10.16 -15.59 10.50
N ARG A 104 -10.41 -16.73 9.86
CA ARG A 104 -11.75 -17.03 9.36
C ARG A 104 -12.63 -16.81 10.57
N PHE A 105 -13.53 -15.83 10.53
CA PHE A 105 -14.64 -15.87 11.46
C PHE A 105 -15.27 -17.25 11.24
N ALA A 106 -15.14 -18.10 12.26
CA ALA A 106 -15.87 -19.34 12.29
C ALA A 106 -17.35 -18.96 12.14
N ALA A 107 -18.03 -19.66 11.25
CA ALA A 107 -19.46 -19.52 11.01
C ALA A 107 -20.26 -19.74 12.30
#